data_AF-A0A817VM18-F1
#
_entry.id   AF-A0A817VM18-F1
#
_cell.length_a   1.000
_cell.length_b   1.000
_cell.length_c   1.000
_cell.angle_alpha   90.00
_cell.angle_beta   90.00
_cell.angle_gamma   90.00
#
_symmetry.space_group_name_H-M   'P 1'
#
loop_
_entity.id
_entity.type
_entity.pdbx_description
1 polymer ?
#
loop_
_entity_poly.entity_id
_entity_poly.type
_entity_poly.pdbx_seq_one_letter_code
_entity_poly.pdbx_strand_id
1 'polypeptide(L)'
;MVFHNHTKWHENRISLCTIIVVYFEKLLTKSILALNDHKSIEPLKMMVEKEKESKSQFIHVVRSEEESRQRIKELTQSIQNVRQEKLTELARRAEVIAYQKDQLQEAKAKAQLEITYEKKKCENHLEQIRERCFIAEQEMRREQDALENRSEDEMKCNSETENFLRVFIKDTGQKTEEWLEKYNQETALLQTQLDKLKAARATDLATYQKIAADFTQYEKVVRDDRAEKERRRRQLEREEQQMNAAVKIQSWWRGMLVRHAIGPHKKKKGKKGKKKKK
;
A
#
# COMPACT_ATOMS: atom_id res chain seq x y z
N MET A 1 -53.74 108.96 -49.70
CA MET A 1 -52.99 109.13 -48.43
C MET A 1 -51.65 109.88 -48.55
N VAL A 2 -51.16 110.29 -49.72
CA VAL A 2 -49.87 111.01 -49.82
C VAL A 2 -49.95 112.50 -49.43
N PHE A 3 -51.04 113.20 -49.80
CA PHE A 3 -51.25 114.62 -49.48
C PHE A 3 -51.22 114.93 -47.96
N HIS A 4 -51.64 113.98 -47.11
CA HIS A 4 -51.78 114.21 -45.66
C HIS A 4 -50.46 114.22 -44.88
N ASN A 5 -49.41 113.57 -45.41
CA ASN A 5 -48.06 113.71 -44.86
C ASN A 5 -47.40 115.01 -45.34
N HIS A 6 -47.68 115.46 -46.56
CA HIS A 6 -47.17 116.74 -47.05
C HIS A 6 -47.74 117.92 -46.24
N THR A 7 -49.04 117.91 -45.90
CA THR A 7 -49.63 118.94 -45.02
C THR A 7 -49.01 118.92 -43.63
N LYS A 8 -48.85 117.77 -42.96
CA LYS A 8 -48.15 117.71 -41.66
C LYS A 8 -46.68 118.18 -41.72
N TRP A 9 -45.99 117.92 -42.84
CA TRP A 9 -44.61 118.39 -43.02
C TRP A 9 -44.55 119.90 -43.27
N HIS A 10 -45.54 120.46 -43.97
CA HIS A 10 -45.71 121.91 -44.09
C HIS A 10 -46.13 122.55 -42.76
N GLU A 11 -47.07 121.97 -42.00
CA GLU A 11 -47.48 122.46 -40.68
C GLU A 11 -46.31 122.47 -39.69
N ASN A 12 -45.52 121.40 -39.63
CA ASN A 12 -44.31 121.37 -38.79
C ASN A 12 -43.25 122.37 -39.28
N ARG A 13 -43.08 122.60 -40.59
CA ARG A 13 -42.17 123.66 -41.09
C ARG A 13 -42.71 125.06 -40.80
N ILE A 14 -44.01 125.29 -40.91
CA ILE A 14 -44.66 126.58 -40.59
C ILE A 14 -44.55 126.85 -39.09
N SER A 15 -44.77 125.83 -38.25
CA SER A 15 -44.58 125.88 -36.79
C SER A 15 -43.12 126.12 -36.39
N LEU A 16 -42.16 125.41 -37.00
CA LEU A 16 -40.74 125.71 -36.77
C LEU A 16 -40.39 127.13 -37.22
N CYS A 17 -40.86 127.56 -38.39
CA CYS A 17 -40.62 128.92 -38.88
C CYS A 17 -41.24 129.97 -37.98
N THR A 18 -42.48 129.82 -37.47
CA THR A 18 -43.06 130.79 -36.52
C THR A 18 -42.36 130.79 -35.18
N ILE A 19 -41.93 129.63 -34.66
CA ILE A 19 -41.12 129.55 -33.43
C ILE A 19 -39.77 130.25 -33.63
N ILE A 20 -39.09 129.99 -34.75
CA ILE A 20 -37.79 130.60 -35.10
C ILE A 20 -37.97 132.12 -35.28
N VAL A 21 -38.97 132.57 -36.03
CA VAL A 21 -39.25 134.01 -36.25
C VAL A 21 -39.56 134.71 -34.94
N VAL A 22 -40.48 134.20 -34.11
CA VAL A 22 -40.81 134.80 -32.79
C VAL A 22 -39.61 134.79 -31.84
N TYR A 23 -38.74 133.78 -31.93
CA TYR A 23 -37.52 133.70 -31.14
C TYR A 23 -36.48 134.75 -31.58
N PHE A 24 -36.22 134.87 -32.88
CA PHE A 24 -35.33 135.90 -33.44
C PHE A 24 -35.88 137.32 -33.26
N GLU A 25 -37.18 137.52 -33.37
CA GLU A 25 -37.85 138.79 -33.14
C GLU A 25 -37.69 139.22 -31.67
N LYS A 26 -37.98 138.35 -30.71
CA LYS A 26 -37.71 138.60 -29.28
C LYS A 26 -36.22 138.84 -28.97
N LEU A 27 -35.31 138.17 -29.69
CA LEU A 27 -33.87 138.36 -29.55
C LEU A 27 -33.43 139.73 -30.10
N LEU A 28 -33.93 140.13 -31.27
CA LEU A 28 -33.68 141.42 -31.89
C LEU A 28 -34.23 142.56 -31.02
N THR A 29 -35.48 142.48 -30.56
CA THR A 29 -36.06 143.52 -29.68
C THR A 29 -35.26 143.68 -28.38
N LYS A 30 -34.85 142.58 -27.73
CA LYS A 30 -33.98 142.64 -26.53
C LYS A 30 -32.59 143.22 -26.82
N SER A 31 -32.02 142.92 -27.99
CA SER A 31 -30.70 143.41 -28.37
C SER A 31 -30.73 144.90 -28.76
N ILE A 32 -31.77 145.34 -29.48
CA ILE A 32 -32.00 146.73 -29.88
C ILE A 32 -32.23 147.61 -28.63
N LEU A 33 -33.03 147.15 -27.66
CA LEU A 33 -33.22 147.87 -26.38
C LEU A 33 -31.90 148.02 -25.61
N ALA A 34 -31.11 146.95 -25.47
CA ALA A 34 -29.81 147.03 -24.77
C ALA A 34 -28.75 147.88 -25.51
N LEU A 35 -28.82 147.95 -26.83
CA LEU A 35 -28.03 148.88 -27.65
C LEU A 35 -28.44 150.34 -27.45
N ASN A 36 -29.74 150.61 -27.30
CA ASN A 36 -30.27 151.97 -27.16
C ASN A 36 -30.03 152.53 -25.75
N ASP A 37 -30.28 151.73 -24.70
CA ASP A 37 -30.23 152.19 -23.31
C ASP A 37 -28.83 152.08 -22.67
N HIS A 38 -28.00 151.14 -23.13
CA HIS A 38 -26.70 150.82 -22.52
C HIS A 38 -25.53 150.67 -23.50
N LYS A 39 -25.74 150.90 -24.82
CA LYS A 39 -24.75 150.65 -25.88
C LYS A 39 -24.13 149.24 -25.83
N SER A 40 -24.88 148.24 -25.35
CA SER A 40 -24.34 146.92 -25.00
C SER A 40 -24.87 145.81 -25.91
N ILE A 41 -23.96 144.99 -26.42
CA ILE A 41 -24.23 143.81 -27.27
C ILE A 41 -24.38 142.54 -26.40
N GLU A 42 -24.27 142.67 -25.08
CA GLU A 42 -24.17 141.54 -24.15
C GLU A 42 -25.36 140.55 -24.21
N PRO A 43 -26.64 140.94 -24.43
CA PRO A 43 -27.74 139.98 -24.56
C PRO A 43 -27.59 139.03 -25.77
N LEU A 44 -27.05 139.53 -26.88
CA LEU A 44 -26.79 138.71 -28.08
C LEU A 44 -25.61 137.77 -27.81
N LYS A 45 -24.56 138.28 -27.16
CA LYS A 45 -23.36 137.51 -26.76
C LYS A 45 -23.71 136.40 -25.77
N MET A 46 -24.48 136.69 -24.71
CA MET A 46 -24.96 135.69 -23.75
C MET A 46 -25.82 134.62 -24.40
N MET A 47 -26.69 134.97 -25.36
CA MET A 47 -27.50 133.98 -26.07
C MET A 47 -26.66 133.15 -27.06
N VAL A 48 -25.66 133.75 -27.73
CA VAL A 48 -24.72 133.01 -28.57
C VAL A 48 -23.86 132.05 -27.74
N GLU A 49 -23.39 132.45 -26.56
CA GLU A 49 -22.67 131.53 -25.65
C GLU A 49 -23.59 130.44 -25.10
N LYS A 50 -24.82 130.76 -24.70
CA LYS A 50 -25.82 129.74 -24.30
C LYS A 50 -26.15 128.76 -25.43
N GLU A 51 -26.18 129.22 -26.68
CA GLU A 51 -26.41 128.37 -27.85
C GLU A 51 -25.18 127.52 -28.21
N LYS A 52 -23.95 128.05 -28.04
CA LYS A 52 -22.70 127.27 -28.13
C LYS A 52 -22.59 126.22 -27.03
N GLU A 53 -22.99 126.57 -25.81
CA GLU A 53 -23.00 125.67 -24.66
C GLU A 53 -24.03 124.55 -24.87
N SER A 54 -25.27 124.90 -25.26
CA SER A 54 -26.31 123.95 -25.67
C SER A 54 -25.83 122.99 -26.78
N LYS A 55 -25.16 123.51 -27.82
CA LYS A 55 -24.55 122.68 -28.88
C LYS A 55 -23.43 121.79 -28.37
N SER A 56 -22.58 122.28 -27.47
CA SER A 56 -21.49 121.51 -26.88
C SER A 56 -22.02 120.39 -25.97
N GLN A 57 -23.05 120.66 -25.18
CA GLN A 57 -23.77 119.66 -24.39
C GLN A 57 -24.44 118.62 -25.29
N PHE A 58 -25.10 119.03 -26.38
CA PHE A 58 -25.68 118.11 -27.36
C PHE A 58 -24.63 117.21 -28.01
N ILE A 59 -23.50 117.76 -28.46
CA ILE A 59 -22.38 116.99 -29.03
C ILE A 59 -21.79 116.00 -28.00
N HIS A 60 -21.66 116.41 -26.74
CA HIS A 60 -21.21 115.53 -25.65
C HIS A 60 -22.20 114.38 -25.41
N VAL A 61 -23.50 114.66 -25.35
CA VAL A 61 -24.55 113.65 -25.20
C VAL A 61 -24.51 112.66 -26.37
N VAL A 62 -24.47 113.14 -27.61
CA VAL A 62 -24.37 112.29 -28.81
C VAL A 62 -23.13 111.38 -28.75
N ARG A 63 -21.95 111.92 -28.43
CA ARG A 63 -20.73 111.11 -28.31
C ARG A 63 -20.85 110.04 -27.22
N SER A 64 -21.39 110.40 -26.05
CA SER A 64 -21.59 109.44 -24.95
C SER A 64 -22.63 108.35 -25.29
N GLU A 65 -23.59 108.66 -26.16
CA GLU A 65 -24.59 107.72 -26.67
C GLU A 65 -23.97 106.76 -27.70
N GLU A 66 -23.14 107.28 -28.63
CA GLU A 66 -22.36 106.47 -29.57
C GLU A 66 -21.38 105.52 -28.86
N GLU A 67 -20.64 106.01 -27.86
CA GLU A 67 -19.78 105.20 -26.99
C GLU A 67 -20.59 104.11 -26.25
N SER A 68 -21.78 104.45 -25.75
CA SER A 68 -22.68 103.50 -25.09
C SER A 68 -23.21 102.44 -26.06
N ARG A 69 -23.62 102.83 -27.28
CA ARG A 69 -24.04 101.89 -28.34
C ARG A 69 -22.92 100.93 -28.72
N GLN A 70 -21.72 101.45 -28.91
CA GLN A 70 -20.55 100.64 -29.25
C GLN A 70 -20.25 99.63 -28.14
N ARG A 71 -20.31 100.06 -26.88
CA ARG A 71 -20.12 99.16 -25.72
C ARG A 71 -21.23 98.10 -25.58
N ILE A 72 -22.50 98.46 -25.85
CA ILE A 72 -23.62 97.50 -25.90
C ILE A 72 -23.40 96.46 -27.01
N LYS A 73 -22.94 96.90 -28.19
CA LYS A 73 -22.64 96.02 -29.33
C LYS A 73 -21.50 95.05 -29.01
N GLU A 74 -20.42 95.53 -28.41
CA GLU A 74 -19.28 94.72 -27.97
C GLU A 74 -19.69 93.70 -26.90
N LEU A 75 -20.46 94.12 -25.89
CA LEU A 75 -20.98 93.22 -24.86
C LEU A 75 -21.93 92.16 -25.44
N THR A 76 -22.79 92.54 -26.39
CA THR A 76 -23.70 91.61 -27.07
C THR A 76 -22.93 90.58 -27.88
N GLN A 77 -21.91 91.01 -28.64
CA GLN A 77 -21.02 90.10 -29.37
C GLN A 77 -20.25 89.17 -28.42
N SER A 78 -19.75 89.69 -27.30
CA SER A 78 -19.04 88.90 -26.27
C SER A 78 -19.95 87.84 -25.66
N ILE A 79 -21.19 88.20 -25.29
CA ILE A 79 -22.20 87.26 -24.79
C ILE A 79 -22.52 86.19 -25.84
N GLN A 80 -22.65 86.55 -27.12
CA GLN A 80 -22.92 85.61 -28.20
C GLN A 80 -21.74 84.65 -28.44
N ASN A 81 -20.50 85.16 -28.39
CA ASN A 81 -19.29 84.34 -28.51
C ASN A 81 -19.18 83.34 -27.36
N VAL A 82 -19.33 83.79 -26.11
CA VAL A 82 -19.31 82.92 -24.92
C VAL A 82 -20.43 81.88 -24.99
N ARG A 83 -21.64 82.27 -25.42
CA ARG A 83 -22.76 81.33 -25.61
C ARG A 83 -22.41 80.24 -26.63
N GLN A 84 -21.81 80.61 -27.76
CA GLN A 84 -21.38 79.64 -28.78
C GLN A 84 -20.30 78.70 -28.25
N GLU A 85 -19.29 79.23 -27.55
CA GLU A 85 -18.24 78.46 -26.91
C GLU A 85 -18.80 77.44 -25.90
N LYS A 86 -19.75 77.87 -25.05
CA LYS A 86 -20.40 76.96 -24.08
C LYS A 86 -21.28 75.92 -24.77
N LEU A 87 -21.93 76.22 -25.89
CA LEU A 87 -22.64 75.23 -26.70
C LEU A 87 -21.68 74.18 -27.28
N THR A 88 -20.51 74.60 -27.81
CA THR A 88 -19.51 73.66 -28.33
C THR A 88 -18.88 72.79 -27.23
N GLU A 89 -18.61 73.35 -26.05
CA GLU A 89 -18.08 72.59 -24.91
C GLU A 89 -19.13 71.63 -24.31
N LEU A 90 -20.42 72.01 -24.31
CA LEU A 90 -21.51 71.10 -23.95
C LEU A 90 -21.65 69.93 -24.93
N ALA A 91 -21.54 70.18 -26.24
CA ALA A 91 -21.55 69.13 -27.26
C ALA A 91 -20.36 68.16 -27.08
N ARG A 92 -19.14 68.70 -26.91
CA ARG A 92 -17.93 67.91 -26.66
C ARG A 92 -18.04 67.07 -25.38
N ARG A 93 -18.62 67.62 -24.31
CA ARG A 93 -18.89 66.87 -23.06
C ARG A 93 -19.92 65.77 -23.26
N ALA A 94 -20.98 66.01 -24.03
CA ALA A 94 -21.99 65.01 -24.34
C ALA A 94 -21.39 63.82 -25.12
N GLU A 95 -20.50 64.10 -26.08
CA GLU A 95 -19.76 63.09 -26.83
C GLU A 95 -18.84 62.25 -25.92
N VAL A 96 -18.07 62.90 -25.04
CA VAL A 96 -17.22 62.19 -24.04
C VAL A 96 -18.07 61.32 -23.11
N ILE A 97 -19.24 61.81 -22.66
CA ILE A 97 -20.17 61.04 -21.83
C ILE A 97 -20.74 59.82 -22.58
N ALA A 98 -21.04 59.95 -23.88
CA ALA A 98 -21.48 58.83 -24.70
C ALA A 98 -20.37 57.76 -24.82
N TYR A 99 -19.18 58.17 -25.23
CA TYR A 99 -18.01 57.28 -25.34
C TYR A 99 -17.68 56.55 -24.03
N GLN A 100 -17.71 57.25 -22.90
CA GLN A 100 -17.47 56.65 -21.58
C GLN A 100 -18.56 55.66 -21.15
N LYS A 101 -19.83 55.90 -21.54
CA LYS A 101 -20.92 54.94 -21.32
C LYS A 101 -20.73 53.68 -22.15
N ASP A 102 -20.37 53.83 -23.42
CA ASP A 102 -20.14 52.70 -24.32
C ASP A 102 -18.97 51.83 -23.83
N GLN A 103 -17.84 52.45 -23.44
CA GLN A 103 -16.73 51.72 -22.82
C GLN A 103 -17.11 51.02 -21.52
N LEU A 104 -17.90 51.67 -20.65
CA LEU A 104 -18.37 51.05 -19.40
C LEU A 104 -19.28 49.84 -19.68
N GLN A 105 -20.12 49.91 -20.71
CA GLN A 105 -21.02 48.83 -21.11
C GLN A 105 -20.23 47.68 -21.76
N GLU A 106 -19.25 47.98 -22.61
CA GLU A 106 -18.33 46.99 -23.20
C GLU A 106 -17.51 46.27 -22.12
N ALA A 107 -16.93 47.01 -21.17
CA ALA A 107 -16.16 46.44 -20.06
C ALA A 107 -17.03 45.53 -19.17
N LYS A 108 -18.28 45.93 -18.87
CA LYS A 108 -19.23 45.08 -18.14
C LYS A 108 -19.58 43.81 -18.90
N ALA A 109 -19.81 43.89 -20.21
CA ALA A 109 -20.10 42.72 -21.04
C ALA A 109 -18.91 41.75 -21.08
N LYS A 110 -17.69 42.27 -21.26
CA LYS A 110 -16.44 41.50 -21.22
C LYS A 110 -16.23 40.79 -19.88
N ALA A 111 -16.32 41.52 -18.77
CA ALA A 111 -16.17 40.95 -17.43
C ALA A 111 -17.23 39.87 -17.14
N GLN A 112 -18.49 40.07 -17.56
CA GLN A 112 -19.54 39.07 -17.37
C GLN A 112 -19.29 37.80 -18.19
N LEU A 113 -18.80 37.93 -19.43
CA LEU A 113 -18.40 36.80 -20.26
C LEU A 113 -17.24 36.02 -19.62
N GLU A 114 -16.20 36.74 -19.17
CA GLU A 114 -15.02 36.16 -18.52
C GLU A 114 -15.39 35.38 -17.24
N ILE A 115 -16.27 35.94 -16.39
CA ILE A 115 -16.82 35.25 -15.22
C ILE A 115 -17.56 33.96 -15.63
N THR A 116 -18.41 34.00 -16.66
CA THR A 116 -19.13 32.80 -17.11
C THR A 116 -18.21 31.74 -17.73
N TYR A 117 -17.18 32.18 -18.45
CA TYR A 117 -16.19 31.30 -19.07
C TYR A 117 -15.35 30.58 -18.01
N GLU A 118 -14.74 31.32 -17.08
CA GLU A 118 -13.92 30.73 -16.02
C GLU A 118 -14.76 29.83 -15.10
N LYS A 119 -16.01 30.20 -14.80
CA LYS A 119 -16.93 29.32 -14.08
C LYS A 119 -17.15 28.00 -14.84
N LYS A 120 -17.48 28.05 -16.14
CA LYS A 120 -17.74 26.86 -16.95
C LYS A 120 -16.50 25.98 -17.12
N LYS A 121 -15.33 26.59 -17.25
CA LYS A 121 -14.01 25.95 -17.30
C LYS A 121 -13.69 25.22 -15.99
N CYS A 122 -13.94 25.85 -14.84
CA CYS A 122 -13.79 25.22 -13.52
C CYS A 122 -14.80 24.08 -13.30
N GLU A 123 -16.07 24.26 -13.67
CA GLU A 123 -17.09 23.20 -13.63
C GLU A 123 -16.65 21.97 -14.44
N ASN A 124 -16.23 22.17 -15.70
CA ASN A 124 -15.77 21.10 -16.59
C ASN A 124 -14.48 20.42 -16.07
N HIS A 125 -13.55 21.18 -15.48
CA HIS A 125 -12.34 20.61 -14.90
C HIS A 125 -12.63 19.74 -13.67
N LEU A 126 -13.56 20.16 -12.81
CA LEU A 126 -14.02 19.37 -11.66
C LEU A 126 -14.74 18.10 -12.11
N GLU A 127 -15.57 18.17 -13.15
CA GLU A 127 -16.25 17.02 -13.73
C GLU A 127 -15.26 16.02 -14.35
N GLN A 128 -14.27 16.51 -15.11
CA GLN A 128 -13.19 15.68 -15.65
C GLN A 128 -12.34 15.01 -14.56
N ILE A 129 -12.04 15.71 -13.45
CA ILE A 129 -11.33 15.12 -12.31
C ILE A 129 -12.18 14.03 -11.66
N ARG A 130 -13.49 14.29 -11.42
CA ARG A 130 -14.41 13.32 -10.82
C ARG A 130 -14.48 12.04 -11.64
N GLU A 131 -14.64 12.15 -12.96
CA GLU A 131 -14.72 10.99 -13.84
C GLU A 131 -13.41 10.18 -13.83
N ARG A 132 -12.24 10.85 -13.87
CA ARG A 132 -10.95 10.18 -13.76
C ARG A 132 -10.76 9.47 -12.42
N CYS A 133 -11.18 10.07 -11.32
CA CYS A 133 -11.15 9.43 -10.00
C CYS A 133 -12.13 8.24 -9.95
N PHE A 134 -13.33 8.37 -10.51
CA PHE A 134 -14.33 7.30 -10.54
C PHE A 134 -13.86 6.08 -11.35
N ILE A 135 -13.23 6.29 -12.51
CA ILE A 135 -12.64 5.22 -13.31
C ILE A 135 -11.51 4.54 -12.54
N ALA A 136 -10.58 5.29 -11.95
CA ALA A 136 -9.49 4.72 -11.15
C ALA A 136 -10.01 3.96 -9.92
N GLU A 137 -11.02 4.48 -9.21
CA GLU A 137 -11.67 3.78 -8.11
C GLU A 137 -12.35 2.48 -8.57
N GLN A 138 -12.99 2.46 -9.75
CA GLN A 138 -13.54 1.22 -10.30
C GLN A 138 -12.47 0.20 -10.67
N GLU A 139 -11.35 0.63 -11.25
CA GLU A 139 -10.22 -0.26 -11.58
C GLU A 139 -9.65 -0.89 -10.30
N MET A 140 -9.35 -0.08 -9.29
CA MET A 140 -8.86 -0.56 -7.98
C MET A 140 -9.86 -1.51 -7.29
N ARG A 141 -11.17 -1.25 -7.39
CA ARG A 141 -12.20 -2.17 -6.85
C ARG A 141 -12.22 -3.51 -7.61
N ARG A 142 -12.16 -3.49 -8.94
CA ARG A 142 -12.08 -4.74 -9.74
C ARG A 142 -10.81 -5.54 -9.44
N GLU A 143 -9.69 -4.86 -9.21
CA GLU A 143 -8.45 -5.52 -8.78
C GLU A 143 -8.58 -6.12 -7.38
N GLN A 144 -9.21 -5.42 -6.44
CA GLN A 144 -9.53 -5.94 -5.11
C GLN A 144 -10.42 -7.19 -5.20
N ASP A 145 -11.56 -7.10 -5.88
CA ASP A 145 -12.49 -8.22 -6.08
C ASP A 145 -11.76 -9.43 -6.72
N ALA A 146 -10.90 -9.18 -7.73
CA ALA A 146 -10.13 -10.24 -8.38
C ALA A 146 -9.01 -10.82 -7.50
N LEU A 147 -8.47 -10.07 -6.54
CA LEU A 147 -7.53 -10.58 -5.53
C LEU A 147 -8.24 -11.38 -4.44
N GLU A 148 -9.40 -10.91 -3.97
CA GLU A 148 -10.23 -11.61 -2.98
C GLU A 148 -10.69 -12.97 -3.52
N ASN A 149 -11.26 -13.03 -4.73
CA ASN A 149 -11.65 -14.29 -5.38
C ASN A 149 -10.46 -15.28 -5.52
N ARG A 150 -9.28 -14.79 -5.96
CA ARG A 150 -8.07 -15.63 -6.05
C ARG A 150 -7.62 -16.13 -4.67
N SER A 151 -7.68 -15.29 -3.66
CA SER A 151 -7.34 -15.69 -2.28
C SER A 151 -8.30 -16.74 -1.75
N GLU A 152 -9.60 -16.63 -2.02
CA GLU A 152 -10.57 -17.66 -1.64
C GLU A 152 -10.32 -18.99 -2.34
N ASP A 153 -10.00 -18.97 -3.64
CA ASP A 153 -9.77 -20.20 -4.41
C ASP A 153 -8.47 -20.90 -4.01
N GLU A 154 -7.41 -20.15 -3.73
CA GLU A 154 -6.18 -20.67 -3.11
C GLU A 154 -6.46 -21.25 -1.70
N MET A 155 -7.28 -20.59 -0.89
CA MET A 155 -7.69 -21.12 0.43
C MET A 155 -8.49 -22.42 0.31
N LYS A 156 -9.42 -22.52 -0.64
CA LYS A 156 -10.19 -23.74 -0.93
C LYS A 156 -9.23 -24.86 -1.36
N CYS A 157 -8.39 -24.63 -2.37
CA CYS A 157 -7.43 -25.60 -2.91
C CYS A 157 -6.43 -26.09 -1.86
N ASN A 158 -5.89 -25.18 -1.05
CA ASN A 158 -5.01 -25.54 0.06
C ASN A 158 -5.75 -26.38 1.11
N SER A 159 -6.98 -26.04 1.47
CA SER A 159 -7.78 -26.82 2.44
C SER A 159 -8.09 -28.24 1.93
N GLU A 160 -8.39 -28.40 0.63
CA GLU A 160 -8.61 -29.71 0.01
C GLU A 160 -7.33 -30.54 -0.03
N THR A 161 -6.20 -29.91 -0.37
CA THR A 161 -4.87 -30.54 -0.38
C THR A 161 -4.47 -30.97 1.03
N GLU A 162 -4.66 -30.12 2.03
CA GLU A 162 -4.39 -30.43 3.43
C GLU A 162 -5.27 -31.57 3.95
N ASN A 163 -6.56 -31.57 3.63
CA ASN A 163 -7.49 -32.64 3.98
C ASN A 163 -7.09 -33.97 3.33
N PHE A 164 -6.74 -33.97 2.04
CA PHE A 164 -6.22 -35.15 1.34
C PHE A 164 -4.95 -35.70 2.01
N LEU A 165 -3.97 -34.84 2.30
CA LEU A 165 -2.73 -35.24 2.98
C LEU A 165 -2.98 -35.77 4.38
N ARG A 166 -3.88 -35.15 5.16
CA ARG A 166 -4.29 -35.64 6.49
C ARG A 166 -4.90 -37.04 6.44
N VAL A 167 -5.78 -37.29 5.47
CA VAL A 167 -6.38 -38.63 5.26
C VAL A 167 -5.33 -39.64 4.82
N PHE A 168 -4.46 -39.28 3.87
CA PHE A 168 -3.40 -40.16 3.36
C PHE A 168 -2.37 -40.54 4.43
N ILE A 169 -1.93 -39.57 5.25
CA ILE A 169 -1.04 -39.79 6.39
C ILE A 169 -1.69 -40.75 7.40
N LYS A 170 -2.99 -40.58 7.70
CA LYS A 170 -3.73 -41.45 8.62
C LYS A 170 -3.81 -42.89 8.10
N ASP A 171 -4.22 -43.09 6.85
CA ASP A 171 -4.33 -44.41 6.21
C ASP A 171 -2.96 -45.12 6.12
N THR A 172 -1.91 -44.37 5.76
CA THR A 172 -0.53 -44.90 5.73
C THR A 172 -0.03 -45.26 7.14
N GLY A 173 -0.35 -44.44 8.15
CA GLY A 173 -0.04 -44.72 9.55
C GLY A 173 -0.72 -46.00 10.05
N GLN A 174 -2.01 -46.16 9.80
CA GLN A 174 -2.77 -47.36 10.16
C GLN A 174 -2.19 -48.62 9.52
N LYS A 175 -1.89 -48.59 8.22
CA LYS A 175 -1.21 -49.70 7.53
C LYS A 175 0.16 -50.02 8.14
N THR A 176 0.91 -48.99 8.55
CA THR A 176 2.22 -49.18 9.19
C THR A 176 2.08 -49.86 10.55
N GLU A 177 1.08 -49.48 11.36
CA GLU A 177 0.74 -50.12 12.63
C GLU A 177 0.30 -51.58 12.43
N GLU A 178 -0.57 -51.86 11.45
CA GLU A 178 -1.01 -53.22 11.09
C GLU A 178 0.17 -54.13 10.70
N TRP A 179 1.08 -53.65 9.84
CA TRP A 179 2.26 -54.40 9.42
C TRP A 179 3.26 -54.60 10.57
N LEU A 180 3.45 -53.60 11.42
CA LEU A 180 4.33 -53.70 12.60
C LEU A 180 3.79 -54.73 13.60
N GLU A 181 2.49 -54.70 13.90
CA GLU A 181 1.84 -55.65 14.80
C GLU A 181 1.93 -57.08 14.25
N LYS A 182 1.62 -57.28 12.96
CA LYS A 182 1.80 -58.57 12.29
C LYS A 182 3.24 -59.08 12.39
N TYR A 183 4.23 -58.23 12.10
CA TYR A 183 5.64 -58.61 12.17
C TYR A 183 6.07 -58.96 13.61
N ASN A 184 5.59 -58.23 14.62
CA ASN A 184 5.84 -58.52 16.02
C ASN A 184 5.23 -59.88 16.43
N GLN A 185 4.00 -60.17 16.01
CA GLN A 185 3.33 -61.45 16.26
C GLN A 185 4.08 -62.62 15.59
N GLU A 186 4.43 -62.50 14.30
CA GLU A 186 5.20 -63.52 13.59
C GLU A 186 6.58 -63.74 14.25
N THR A 187 7.29 -62.66 14.60
CA THR A 187 8.58 -62.74 15.29
C THR A 187 8.47 -63.43 16.66
N ALA A 188 7.44 -63.10 17.45
CA ALA A 188 7.18 -63.75 18.72
C ALA A 188 6.85 -65.24 18.55
N LEU A 189 6.04 -65.60 17.55
CA LEU A 189 5.73 -67.00 17.24
C LEU A 189 6.99 -67.77 16.83
N LEU A 190 7.80 -67.25 15.91
CA LEU A 190 9.07 -67.88 15.51
C LEU A 190 10.04 -68.00 16.69
N GLN A 191 10.13 -66.99 17.56
CA GLN A 191 10.96 -67.04 18.76
C GLN A 191 10.50 -68.15 19.71
N THR A 192 9.20 -68.29 19.99
CA THR A 192 8.70 -69.38 20.85
C THR A 192 8.88 -70.77 20.22
N GLN A 193 8.80 -70.89 18.89
CA GLN A 193 9.12 -72.14 18.18
C GLN A 193 10.61 -72.49 18.28
N LEU A 194 11.48 -71.50 18.07
CA LEU A 194 12.92 -71.64 18.21
C LEU A 194 13.32 -72.06 19.63
N ASP A 195 12.70 -71.46 20.66
CA ASP A 195 13.00 -71.80 22.04
C ASP A 195 12.45 -73.18 22.46
N LYS A 196 11.30 -73.60 21.92
CA LYS A 196 10.83 -75.00 22.02
C LYS A 196 11.83 -75.99 21.40
N LEU A 197 12.36 -75.69 20.21
CA LEU A 197 13.35 -76.54 19.55
C LEU A 197 14.70 -76.56 20.29
N LYS A 198 15.14 -75.43 20.85
CA LYS A 198 16.32 -75.38 21.74
C LYS A 198 16.12 -76.23 22.99
N ALA A 199 14.95 -76.14 23.64
CA ALA A 199 14.62 -76.94 24.81
C ALA A 199 14.61 -78.44 24.50
N ALA A 200 13.93 -78.86 23.42
CA ALA A 200 13.93 -80.24 22.97
C ALA A 200 15.35 -80.77 22.64
N ARG A 201 16.15 -79.98 21.92
CA ARG A 201 17.55 -80.31 21.64
C ARG A 201 18.38 -80.46 22.93
N ALA A 202 18.13 -79.63 23.95
CA ALA A 202 18.81 -79.70 25.23
C ALA A 202 18.41 -80.94 26.04
N THR A 203 17.11 -81.31 26.04
CA THR A 203 16.66 -82.56 26.68
C THR A 203 17.21 -83.79 25.98
N ASP A 204 17.16 -83.82 24.64
CA ASP A 204 17.71 -84.91 23.84
C ASP A 204 19.21 -85.08 24.12
N LEU A 205 19.98 -83.98 24.05
CA LEU A 205 21.41 -83.99 24.35
C LEU A 205 21.71 -84.52 25.76
N ALA A 206 20.93 -84.15 26.77
CA ALA A 206 21.08 -84.67 28.12
C ALA A 206 20.78 -86.18 28.19
N THR A 207 19.77 -86.69 27.46
CA THR A 207 19.52 -88.14 27.38
C THR A 207 20.63 -88.89 26.65
N TYR A 208 21.16 -88.34 25.56
CA TYR A 208 22.30 -88.92 24.84
C TYR A 208 23.56 -88.96 25.71
N GLN A 209 23.84 -87.90 26.46
CA GLN A 209 24.97 -87.85 27.41
C GLN A 209 24.82 -88.88 28.53
N LYS A 210 23.60 -89.03 29.09
CA LYS A 210 23.31 -90.07 30.09
C LYS A 210 23.51 -91.48 29.52
N ILE A 211 22.91 -91.77 28.37
CA ILE A 211 23.03 -93.08 27.70
C ILE A 211 24.50 -93.39 27.37
N ALA A 212 25.27 -92.41 26.91
CA ALA A 212 26.70 -92.57 26.67
C ALA A 212 27.48 -92.88 27.95
N ALA A 213 27.17 -92.19 29.07
CA ALA A 213 27.76 -92.49 30.37
C ALA A 213 27.41 -93.92 30.82
N ASP A 214 26.14 -94.31 30.74
CA ASP A 214 25.66 -95.66 31.06
C ASP A 214 26.40 -96.72 30.21
N PHE A 215 26.57 -96.51 28.90
CA PHE A 215 27.38 -97.37 28.03
C PHE A 215 28.83 -97.49 28.49
N THR A 216 29.53 -96.37 28.78
CA THR A 216 30.92 -96.43 29.26
C THR A 216 31.05 -97.16 30.60
N GLN A 217 30.04 -97.06 31.46
CA GLN A 217 29.98 -97.83 32.71
C GLN A 217 29.78 -99.33 32.45
N TYR A 218 28.86 -99.71 31.56
CA TYR A 218 28.66 -101.12 31.18
C TYR A 218 29.90 -101.72 30.50
N GLU A 219 30.55 -100.99 29.59
CA GLU A 219 31.81 -101.42 28.97
C GLU A 219 32.91 -101.65 30.01
N LYS A 220 33.01 -100.77 31.01
CA LYS A 220 33.94 -100.94 32.13
C LYS A 220 33.62 -102.21 32.92
N VAL A 221 32.36 -102.44 33.30
CA VAL A 221 31.95 -103.66 34.02
C VAL A 221 32.25 -104.92 33.23
N VAL A 222 31.98 -104.94 31.91
CA VAL A 222 32.30 -106.08 31.02
C VAL A 222 33.81 -106.30 30.91
N ARG A 223 34.61 -105.22 30.83
CA ARG A 223 36.08 -105.28 30.81
C ARG A 223 36.63 -105.82 32.13
N ASP A 224 36.10 -105.34 33.25
CA ASP A 224 36.50 -105.74 34.60
C ASP A 224 36.14 -107.20 34.87
N ASP A 225 34.93 -107.68 34.51
CA ASP A 225 34.54 -109.11 34.62
C ASP A 225 35.39 -110.02 33.71
N ARG A 226 35.72 -109.60 32.48
CA ARG A 226 36.66 -110.34 31.62
C ARG A 226 38.05 -110.44 32.29
N ALA A 227 38.54 -109.34 32.87
CA ALA A 227 39.80 -109.33 33.60
C ALA A 227 39.74 -110.16 34.90
N GLU A 228 38.59 -110.20 35.60
CA GLU A 228 38.33 -111.00 36.80
C GLU A 228 38.34 -112.51 36.48
N LYS A 229 37.66 -112.91 35.41
CA LYS A 229 37.64 -114.29 34.89
C LYS A 229 39.04 -114.75 34.47
N GLU A 230 39.77 -113.89 33.75
CA GLU A 230 41.14 -114.18 33.33
C GLU A 230 42.11 -114.25 34.52
N ARG A 231 41.97 -113.35 35.52
CA ARG A 231 42.72 -113.41 36.79
C ARG A 231 42.43 -114.72 37.54
N ARG A 232 41.17 -115.14 37.64
CA ARG A 232 40.79 -116.43 38.25
C ARG A 232 41.33 -117.62 37.47
N ARG A 233 41.29 -117.63 36.13
CA ARG A 233 41.87 -118.72 35.33
C ARG A 233 43.38 -118.85 35.59
N ARG A 234 44.12 -117.74 35.56
CA ARG A 234 45.56 -117.71 35.88
C ARG A 234 45.88 -118.03 37.34
N GLN A 235 44.95 -117.85 38.27
CA GLN A 235 45.10 -118.28 39.66
C GLN A 235 44.95 -119.80 39.76
N LEU A 236 43.90 -120.36 39.16
CA LEU A 236 43.68 -121.82 39.10
C LEU A 236 44.80 -122.54 38.35
N GLU A 237 45.27 -122.02 37.20
CA GLU A 237 46.43 -122.55 36.48
C GLU A 237 47.70 -122.57 37.35
N ARG A 238 47.93 -121.53 38.16
CA ARG A 238 49.07 -121.47 39.08
C ARG A 238 48.90 -122.43 40.26
N GLU A 239 47.70 -122.55 40.82
CA GLU A 239 47.39 -123.50 41.90
C GLU A 239 47.50 -124.96 41.41
N GLU A 240 47.07 -125.26 40.18
CA GLU A 240 47.25 -126.55 39.53
C GLU A 240 48.74 -126.83 39.25
N GLN A 241 49.51 -125.85 38.77
CA GLN A 241 50.96 -125.99 38.61
C GLN A 241 51.67 -126.23 39.95
N GLN A 242 51.28 -125.51 41.02
CA GLN A 242 51.79 -125.70 42.37
C GLN A 242 51.40 -127.07 42.94
N MET A 243 50.16 -127.52 42.73
CA MET A 243 49.67 -128.85 43.13
C MET A 243 50.44 -129.94 42.38
N ASN A 244 50.62 -129.80 41.07
CA ASN A 244 51.40 -130.74 40.25
C ASN A 244 52.89 -130.75 40.66
N ALA A 245 53.47 -129.61 41.02
CA ALA A 245 54.81 -129.53 41.59
C ALA A 245 54.88 -130.21 42.96
N ALA A 246 53.90 -129.98 43.84
CA ALA A 246 53.80 -130.63 45.15
C ALA A 246 53.61 -132.14 45.03
N VAL A 247 52.81 -132.63 44.07
CA VAL A 247 52.64 -134.05 43.75
C VAL A 247 53.93 -134.64 43.19
N LYS A 248 54.67 -133.92 42.33
CA LYS A 248 56.01 -134.32 41.87
C LYS A 248 57.02 -134.41 43.03
N ILE A 249 57.02 -133.46 43.95
CA ILE A 249 57.87 -133.49 45.16
C ILE A 249 57.46 -134.65 46.08
N GLN A 250 56.16 -134.85 46.34
CA GLN A 250 55.67 -135.96 47.16
C GLN A 250 55.95 -137.33 46.54
N SER A 251 55.82 -137.48 45.21
CA SER A 251 56.10 -138.73 44.51
C SER A 251 57.60 -138.99 44.37
N TRP A 252 58.41 -137.94 44.20
CA TRP A 252 59.88 -138.02 44.32
C TRP A 252 60.28 -138.49 45.72
N TRP A 253 59.72 -137.89 46.78
CA TRP A 253 59.99 -138.26 48.17
C TRP A 253 59.51 -139.68 48.51
N ARG A 254 58.30 -140.08 48.10
CA ARG A 254 57.80 -141.47 48.21
C ARG A 254 58.69 -142.45 47.44
N GLY A 255 59.14 -142.09 46.24
CA GLY A 255 60.11 -142.86 45.48
C GLY A 255 61.50 -142.92 46.13
N MET A 256 61.90 -141.87 46.85
CA MET A 256 63.15 -141.82 47.60
C MET A 256 63.09 -142.72 48.85
N LEU A 257 61.97 -142.70 49.59
CA LEU A 257 61.66 -143.63 50.69
C LEU A 257 61.76 -145.09 50.24
N VAL A 258 61.18 -145.42 49.07
CA VAL A 258 61.27 -146.77 48.48
C VAL A 258 62.71 -147.12 48.06
N ARG A 259 63.42 -146.21 47.37
CA ARG A 259 64.79 -146.47 46.86
C ARG A 259 65.87 -146.51 47.93
N HIS A 260 65.74 -145.73 49.01
CA HIS A 260 66.66 -145.73 50.16
C HIS A 260 66.22 -146.68 51.29
N ALA A 261 65.12 -147.43 51.10
CA ALA A 261 64.59 -148.41 52.06
C ALA A 261 64.33 -147.86 53.48
N ILE A 262 63.84 -146.61 53.56
CA ILE A 262 63.45 -145.95 54.80
C ILE A 262 61.93 -146.11 54.93
N GLY A 263 61.48 -146.98 55.85
CA GLY A 263 60.05 -147.24 56.10
C GLY A 263 59.60 -148.69 55.80
N PRO A 264 58.28 -148.98 55.83
CA PRO A 264 57.73 -150.34 56.00
C PRO A 264 57.84 -151.33 54.83
N HIS A 265 58.76 -151.13 53.88
CA HIS A 265 58.88 -151.94 52.66
C HIS A 265 60.22 -152.68 52.56
N LYS A 266 60.42 -153.65 53.47
CA LYS A 266 61.56 -154.58 53.46
C LYS A 266 61.03 -156.03 53.41
N LYS A 267 61.36 -156.79 52.35
CA LYS A 267 61.04 -158.22 52.22
C LYS A 267 62.28 -159.03 51.83
N LYS A 268 62.48 -160.21 52.43
CA LYS A 268 63.47 -161.23 52.02
C LYS A 268 62.92 -162.65 52.19
N LYS A 269 63.26 -163.54 51.25
CA LYS A 269 63.32 -165.01 51.40
C LYS A 269 64.78 -165.39 51.76
N GLY A 270 65.11 -166.53 52.38
CA GLY A 270 64.27 -167.64 52.88
C GLY A 270 64.97 -168.99 52.62
N LYS A 271 65.32 -169.77 53.66
CA LYS A 271 66.00 -171.08 53.51
C LYS A 271 65.58 -172.09 54.62
N LYS A 272 65.73 -173.39 54.33
CA LYS A 272 65.02 -174.53 54.95
C LYS A 272 65.54 -175.00 56.34
N GLY A 273 64.63 -175.09 57.31
CA GLY A 273 64.16 -176.34 57.96
C GLY A 273 65.05 -177.23 58.85
N LYS A 274 64.55 -177.56 60.06
CA LYS A 274 64.71 -178.88 60.71
C LYS A 274 63.51 -179.19 61.64
N LYS A 275 63.38 -180.46 62.07
CA LYS A 275 62.15 -181.13 62.55
C LYS A 275 62.39 -181.89 63.86
N LYS A 276 61.56 -181.69 64.90
CA LYS A 276 61.14 -182.65 65.98
C LYS A 276 60.62 -181.86 67.21
N LYS A 277 59.86 -182.42 68.16
CA LYS A 277 58.73 -183.40 68.16
C LYS A 277 58.32 -183.61 69.63
N LYS A 278 57.26 -182.96 70.09
CA LYS A 278 56.29 -183.45 71.07
C LYS A 278 55.04 -182.58 70.99
#